data_AF-A0A4Q6AFN5-F1
#
_entry.id   AF-A0A4Q6AFN5-F1
#
_cell.length_a   1.000
_cell.length_b   1.000
_cell.length_c   1.000
_cell.angle_alpha   90.00
_cell.angle_beta   90.00
_cell.angle_gamma   90.00
#
_symmetry.space_group_name_H-M   'P 1'
#
loop_
_entity.id
_entity.type
_entity.pdbx_description
1 polymer ?
#
loop_
_entity_poly.entity_id
_entity_poly.type
_entity_poly.pdbx_seq_one_letter_code
_entity_poly.pdbx_strand_id
1 'polypeptide(L)'
;MLYEYFQNITFANIWVLPFLILLPIIAWLRYTTFDKLKSAFTLSTTSGTSHRTARNYLIHVPFWLRLLALACLLLALARPQIRNVQSRNKGEGIDIVLCIDISGSMLSQDFAPNR
;
A
#
# COMPACT_ATOMS: atom_id res chain seq x y z
N MET A 1 -8.34 -3.13 -22.64
CA MET A 1 -8.62 -3.78 -21.34
C MET A 1 -7.86 -3.14 -20.17
N LEU A 2 -6.53 -3.24 -20.07
CA LEU A 2 -5.80 -2.66 -18.92
C LEU A 2 -5.88 -1.12 -18.84
N TYR A 3 -5.90 -0.43 -19.98
CA TYR A 3 -6.02 1.03 -20.01
C TYR A 3 -7.35 1.52 -19.39
N GLU A 4 -8.48 0.90 -19.75
CA GLU A 4 -9.79 1.23 -19.19
C GLU A 4 -9.89 0.90 -17.70
N TYR A 5 -9.19 -0.13 -17.23
CA TYR A 5 -9.12 -0.45 -15.81
C TYR A 5 -8.49 0.70 -15.01
N PHE A 6 -7.34 1.22 -15.44
CA PHE A 6 -6.66 2.33 -14.76
C PHE A 6 -7.44 3.66 -14.86
N GLN A 7 -8.21 3.88 -15.93
CA GLN A 7 -9.07 5.06 -16.08
C GLN A 7 -10.21 5.11 -15.06
N ASN A 8 -10.63 3.95 -14.53
CA ASN A 8 -11.73 3.85 -13.58
C ASN A 8 -11.29 3.71 -12.12
N ILE A 9 -9.98 3.78 -11.85
CA ILE A 9 -9.46 3.78 -10.48
C ILE A 9 -9.48 5.20 -9.93
N THR A 10 -10.16 5.36 -8.81
CA THR A 10 -10.15 6.58 -8.02
C THR A 10 -9.60 6.27 -6.63
N PHE A 11 -8.82 7.18 -6.06
CA PHE A 11 -8.29 7.00 -4.71
C PHE A 11 -9.15 7.82 -3.74
N ALA A 12 -9.62 7.18 -2.66
CA ALA A 12 -10.36 7.91 -1.64
C ALA A 12 -9.45 8.90 -0.89
N ASN A 13 -8.19 8.52 -0.65
CA ASN A 13 -7.22 9.31 0.11
C ASN A 13 -6.02 9.70 -0.74
N ILE A 14 -6.23 10.62 -1.70
CA ILE A 14 -5.16 11.06 -2.63
C ILE A 14 -3.94 11.67 -1.92
N TRP A 15 -4.15 12.30 -0.76
CA TRP A 15 -3.12 12.96 0.05
C TRP A 15 -2.05 12.01 0.61
N VAL A 16 -2.29 10.69 0.56
CA VAL A 16 -1.34 9.67 1.05
C VAL A 16 -0.27 9.35 0.00
N LEU A 17 -0.56 9.53 -1.29
CA LEU A 17 0.36 9.18 -2.38
C LEU A 17 1.70 9.94 -2.34
N PRO A 18 1.76 11.24 -2.01
CA PRO A 18 3.04 11.95 -1.87
C PRO A 18 3.99 11.33 -0.84
N PHE A 19 3.48 10.64 0.19
CA PHE A 19 4.33 9.96 1.17
C PHE A 19 5.15 8.81 0.55
N LEU A 20 4.76 8.31 -0.62
CA LEU A 20 5.53 7.29 -1.33
C LEU A 20 6.89 7.83 -1.79
N ILE A 21 7.03 9.16 -1.98
CA ILE A 21 8.29 9.85 -2.28
C ILE A 21 9.25 9.88 -1.09
N LEU A 22 8.76 9.72 0.16
CA LEU A 22 9.65 9.60 1.31
C LEU A 22 10.44 8.29 1.30
N LEU A 23 9.94 7.22 0.67
CA LEU A 23 10.63 5.94 0.58
C LEU A 23 12.01 6.03 -0.11
N PRO A 24 12.14 6.61 -1.32
CA PRO A 24 13.45 6.78 -1.95
C PRO A 24 14.36 7.75 -1.19
N ILE A 25 13.81 8.76 -0.49
CA ILE A 25 14.60 9.65 0.38
C ILE A 25 15.21 8.85 1.53
N ILE A 26 14.42 7.99 2.20
CA ILE A 26 14.91 7.12 3.28
C ILE A 26 15.98 6.16 2.76
N ALA A 27 15.79 5.58 1.57
CA ALA A 27 16.80 4.75 0.94
C ALA A 27 18.09 5.52 0.66
N TRP A 28 17.99 6.73 0.10
CA TRP A 28 19.16 7.58 -0.22
C TRP A 28 19.92 8.03 1.04
N LEU A 29 19.22 8.47 2.09
CA LEU A 29 19.83 8.83 3.38
C LEU A 29 20.55 7.64 4.00
N ARG A 30 19.99 6.44 3.88
CA ARG A 30 20.61 5.20 4.35
C ARG A 30 21.95 4.96 3.65
N TYR A 31 21.96 5.01 2.32
CA TYR A 31 23.17 4.81 1.51
C TYR A 31 24.26 5.84 1.86
N THR A 32 23.91 7.13 1.86
CA THR A 32 24.88 8.21 2.12
C THR A 32 25.43 8.24 3.54
N THR A 33 24.62 7.89 4.55
CA THR A 33 25.05 7.90 5.96
C THR A 33 25.98 6.72 6.28
N PHE A 34 25.71 5.55 5.68
CA PHE A 34 26.56 4.38 5.85
C PHE A 34 27.97 4.56 5.30
N ASP A 35 28.10 5.21 4.16
CA ASP A 35 29.41 5.46 3.55
C ASP A 35 30.23 6.46 4.40
N LYS A 36 29.56 7.46 5.00
CA LYS A 36 30.20 8.45 5.89
C LYS A 36 30.63 7.85 7.23
N LEU A 37 29.81 6.98 7.83
CA LEU A 37 30.14 6.31 9.10
C LEU A 37 31.32 5.33 8.98
N LYS A 38 31.49 4.68 7.81
CA LYS A 38 32.66 3.84 7.53
C LYS A 38 33.95 4.64 7.40
N SER A 39 33.87 5.88 6.92
CA SER A 39 35.04 6.74 6.73
C SER A 39 35.60 7.34 8.02
N ALA A 40 34.78 7.45 9.07
CA ALA A 40 35.20 8.00 10.36
C ALA A 40 35.82 6.95 11.31
N PHE A 41 35.62 5.65 11.04
CA PHE A 41 36.19 4.56 11.82
C PHE A 41 37.46 4.03 11.12
N THR A 42 38.61 4.64 11.41
CA THR A 42 39.91 4.05 11.06
C THR A 42 40.18 2.85 11.97
N LEU A 43 39.70 1.66 11.56
CA LEU A 43 40.05 0.40 12.21
C LEU A 43 41.47 -0.01 11.79
N SER A 44 42.44 0.38 12.60
CA SER A 44 43.83 -0.07 12.47
C SER A 44 44.00 -1.46 13.07
N THR A 45 43.61 -2.54 12.37
CA THR A 45 44.37 -3.81 12.37
C THR A 45 43.77 -4.92 11.49
N THR A 46 44.72 -5.63 10.86
CA THR A 46 44.75 -7.03 10.42
C THR A 46 43.86 -7.48 9.27
N SER A 47 44.55 -7.70 8.14
CA SER A 47 44.27 -8.69 7.10
C SER A 47 43.64 -9.99 7.61
N GLY A 48 42.54 -10.41 7.01
CA GLY A 48 41.95 -11.73 7.25
C GLY A 48 40.69 -11.98 6.42
N THR A 49 40.89 -12.36 5.15
CA THR A 49 39.94 -13.03 4.25
C THR A 49 38.48 -12.55 4.25
N SER A 50 38.18 -11.55 3.41
CA SER A 50 36.81 -11.25 2.99
C SER A 50 36.26 -12.36 2.09
N HIS A 51 35.88 -13.49 2.66
CA HIS A 51 34.97 -14.42 1.98
C HIS A 51 33.63 -13.70 1.82
N ARG A 52 33.33 -13.26 0.59
CA ARG A 52 32.00 -12.75 0.22
C ARG A 52 31.01 -13.91 0.30
N THR A 53 30.54 -14.22 1.50
CA THR A 53 29.49 -15.21 1.72
C THR A 53 28.14 -14.63 1.32
N ALA A 54 27.21 -15.44 0.80
CA ALA A 54 25.83 -15.04 0.49
C ALA A 54 25.13 -14.31 1.66
N ARG A 55 25.52 -14.63 2.90
CA ARG A 55 25.10 -13.97 4.14
C ARG A 55 25.35 -12.46 4.17
N ASN A 56 26.42 -11.99 3.51
CA ASN A 56 26.75 -10.57 3.45
C ASN A 56 25.79 -9.78 2.54
N TYR A 57 25.21 -10.42 1.52
CA TYR A 57 24.16 -9.82 0.69
C TYR A 57 22.79 -9.81 1.40
N LEU A 58 22.52 -10.85 2.20
CA LEU A 58 21.26 -10.98 2.96
C LEU A 58 21.09 -9.90 4.04
N ILE A 59 22.15 -9.20 4.46
CA ILE A 59 22.07 -8.17 5.50
C ILE A 59 21.20 -6.97 5.10
N HIS A 60 21.07 -6.70 3.80
CA HIS A 60 20.24 -5.62 3.27
C HIS A 60 18.79 -6.03 3.03
N VAL A 61 18.49 -7.34 3.02
CA VAL A 61 17.15 -7.86 2.72
C VAL A 61 16.09 -7.35 3.71
N PRO A 62 16.31 -7.37 5.05
CA PRO A 62 15.30 -6.87 5.99
C PRO A 62 14.97 -5.39 5.80
N PHE A 63 15.93 -4.58 5.35
CA PHE A 63 15.70 -3.15 5.09
C PHE A 63 14.75 -2.96 3.90
N TRP A 64 15.04 -3.61 2.78
CA TRP A 64 14.20 -3.54 1.59
C TRP A 64 12.81 -4.14 1.82
N LEU A 65 12.72 -5.21 2.62
CA LEU A 65 11.44 -5.81 2.99
C LEU A 65 10.58 -4.83 3.82
N ARG A 66 11.18 -4.11 4.76
CA ARG A 66 10.47 -3.06 5.54
C ARG A 66 10.01 -1.92 4.65
N LEU A 67 10.84 -1.50 3.69
CA LEU A 67 10.48 -0.42 2.75
C LEU A 67 9.31 -0.84 1.86
N LEU A 68 9.34 -2.08 1.35
CA LEU A 68 8.24 -2.66 0.57
C LEU A 68 6.96 -2.76 1.40
N ALA A 69 7.05 -3.25 2.65
CA ALA A 69 5.90 -3.31 3.55
C ALA A 69 5.28 -1.93 3.79
N LEU A 70 6.11 -0.90 3.97
CA LEU A 70 5.64 0.48 4.15
C LEU A 70 4.98 1.01 2.86
N ALA A 71 5.53 0.70 1.68
CA ALA A 71 4.90 1.03 0.40
C ALA A 71 3.52 0.37 0.26
N CYS A 72 3.40 -0.92 0.59
CA CYS A 72 2.13 -1.64 0.57
C CYS A 72 1.11 -1.02 1.53
N LEU A 73 1.53 -0.63 2.74
CA LEU A 73 0.66 0.04 3.70
C LEU A 73 0.17 1.40 3.17
N LEU A 74 1.05 2.20 2.57
CA LEU A 74 0.66 3.49 1.98
C LEU A 74 -0.32 3.30 0.81
N LEU A 75 -0.11 2.30 -0.05
CA LEU A 75 -1.04 1.98 -1.14
C LEU A 75 -2.41 1.50 -0.63
N ALA A 76 -2.42 0.67 0.41
CA ALA A 76 -3.65 0.22 1.06
C ALA A 76 -4.40 1.40 1.69
N LEU A 77 -3.68 2.33 2.33
CA LEU A 77 -4.23 3.52 2.96
C LEU A 77 -4.78 4.54 1.94
N ALA A 78 -4.15 4.66 0.77
CA ALA A 78 -4.67 5.45 -0.35
C ALA A 78 -6.05 4.95 -0.83
N ARG A 79 -6.39 3.69 -0.51
CA ARG A 79 -7.68 3.03 -0.75
C ARG A 79 -8.13 3.19 -2.21
N PRO A 80 -7.51 2.45 -3.16
CA PRO A 80 -7.94 2.45 -4.55
C PRO A 80 -9.35 1.85 -4.66
N GLN A 81 -10.23 2.55 -5.35
CA GLN A 81 -11.61 2.17 -5.59
C GLN A 81 -11.88 2.12 -7.09
N ILE A 82 -12.51 1.05 -7.54
CA ILE A 82 -12.94 0.91 -8.93
C ILE A 82 -14.32 1.56 -9.03
N ARG A 83 -14.43 2.65 -9.78
CA ARG A 83 -15.71 3.27 -10.08
C ARG A 83 -16.34 2.53 -11.24
N ASN A 84 -17.39 1.76 -10.98
CA ASN A 84 -18.26 1.31 -12.05
C ASN A 84 -18.96 2.55 -12.61
N VAL A 85 -18.48 3.04 -13.76
CA VAL A 85 -19.19 4.04 -14.53
C VAL A 85 -20.45 3.34 -15.02
N GLN A 86 -21.52 3.48 -14.25
CA GLN A 86 -22.88 3.21 -14.71
C GLN A 86 -23.03 4.09 -15.93
N SER A 87 -22.91 3.50 -17.12
CA SER A 87 -23.27 4.18 -18.35
C SER A 87 -24.71 4.62 -18.13
N ARG A 88 -24.92 5.93 -17.95
CA ARG A 88 -26.24 6.54 -18.06
C ARG A 88 -26.65 6.49 -19.53
N ASN A 89 -26.80 5.29 -20.07
CA ASN A 89 -27.72 5.09 -21.16
C ASN A 89 -29.06 5.54 -20.57
N LYS A 90 -29.67 6.56 -21.18
CA LYS A 90 -31.10 6.86 -20.98
C LYS A 90 -31.89 5.68 -21.57
N GLY A 91 -31.79 4.52 -20.93
CA GLY A 91 -32.65 3.38 -21.15
C GLY A 91 -33.97 3.63 -20.45
N GLU A 92 -35.00 2.95 -20.94
CA GLU A 92 -36.36 2.98 -20.40
C GLU A 92 -36.36 2.87 -18.87
N GLY A 93 -37.26 3.61 -18.22
CA GLY A 93 -37.37 3.64 -16.77
C GLY A 93 -37.51 2.22 -16.21
N ILE A 94 -36.66 1.88 -15.24
CA ILE A 94 -36.76 0.63 -14.50
C ILE A 94 -37.71 0.81 -13.32
N ASP A 95 -38.78 0.02 -13.27
CA ASP A 95 -39.62 -0.08 -12.06
C ASP A 95 -38.93 -1.00 -11.05
N ILE A 96 -38.45 -0.40 -9.95
CA ILE A 96 -37.83 -1.12 -8.84
C ILE A 96 -38.89 -1.36 -7.77
N VAL A 97 -39.39 -2.59 -7.69
CA VAL A 97 -40.25 -3.00 -6.57
C VAL A 97 -39.37 -3.50 -5.44
N LEU A 98 -39.36 -2.76 -4.33
CA LEU A 98 -38.65 -3.13 -3.12
C LEU A 98 -39.58 -3.93 -2.19
N CYS A 99 -39.40 -5.25 -2.14
CA CYS A 99 -40.08 -6.10 -1.19
C CYS A 99 -39.22 -6.21 0.08
N ILE A 100 -39.68 -5.62 1.19
CA ILE A 100 -39.03 -5.73 2.50
C ILE A 100 -39.80 -6.75 3.33
N ASP A 101 -39.12 -7.79 3.80
CA ASP A 101 -39.71 -8.78 4.72
C ASP A 101 -39.90 -8.18 6.12
N ILE A 102 -41.02 -8.51 6.76
CA ILE A 102 -41.40 -8.09 8.12
C ILE A 102 -41.51 -9.29 9.07
N SER A 103 -40.98 -10.45 8.68
CA SER A 103 -40.97 -11.66 9.51
C SER A 103 -40.21 -11.44 10.83
N GLY A 104 -40.59 -12.19 11.87
CA GLY A 104 -39.98 -12.08 13.20
C GLY A 104 -38.47 -12.36 13.24
N SER A 105 -37.93 -13.06 12.24
CA SER A 105 -36.48 -13.23 12.10
C SER A 105 -35.75 -11.93 11.74
N MET A 106 -36.41 -10.96 11.12
CA MET A 106 -35.83 -9.65 10.79
C MET A 106 -35.67 -8.73 12.01
N LEU A 107 -36.22 -9.12 13.17
CA LEU A 107 -36.02 -8.41 14.44
C LEU A 107 -34.71 -8.80 15.14
N SER A 108 -33.87 -9.66 14.53
CA SER A 108 -32.54 -9.97 15.07
C SER A 108 -31.68 -8.71 15.15
N GLN A 109 -31.08 -8.48 16.32
CA GLN A 109 -30.29 -7.28 16.61
C GLN A 109 -28.84 -7.44 16.15
N ASP A 110 -28.63 -7.63 14.85
CA ASP A 110 -27.29 -7.84 14.29
C ASP A 110 -26.51 -6.52 14.13
N PHE A 111 -27.22 -5.39 14.02
CA PHE A 111 -26.64 -4.06 13.86
C PHE A 111 -27.40 -3.01 14.68
N ALA A 112 -26.66 -2.02 15.21
CA ALA A 112 -27.22 -0.86 15.89
C ALA A 112 -27.12 0.39 14.99
N PRO A 113 -28.12 1.31 15.02
CA PRO A 113 -29.40 1.18 15.73
C PRO A 113 -30.34 0.22 14.99
N ASN A 114 -31.16 -0.51 15.75
CA ASN A 114 -32.28 -1.27 15.18
C ASN A 114 -33.50 -0.32 15.04
N ARG A 115 -34.45 -0.71 14.19
CA ARG A 115 -35.64 0.09 13.85
C ARG A 115 -36.56 0.33 15.05
#